data_AF-A0A961DM52-F1
#
_entry.id   AF-A0A961DM52-F1
#
_cell.length_a   1.000
_cell.length_b   1.000
_cell.length_c   1.000
_cell.angle_alpha   90.00
_cell.angle_beta   90.00
_cell.angle_gamma   90.00
#
_symmetry.space_group_name_H-M   'P 1'
#
loop_
_entity.id
_entity.type
_entity.pdbx_description
1 polymer ?
#
loop_
_entity_poly.entity_id
_entity_poly.type
_entity_poly.pdbx_seq_one_letter_code
_entity_poly.pdbx_strand_id
1 'polypeptide(L)'
;RWWNVKHPAAYAERMHAGRSPAAGRETLDDETRRVERVMLATRIREGLPTSELSPQGRTAVSSLIADELVDAPAALAGRVVLTLHGRLLADAVVRALLS
;
A
#
# COMPACT_ATOMS: atom_id res chain seq x y z
N ARG A 1 -4.13 -7.63 11.70
CA ARG A 1 -5.37 -6.81 11.67
C ARG A 1 -6.48 -7.54 12.40
N TRP A 2 -7.50 -6.83 12.86
CA TRP A 2 -8.69 -7.42 13.48
C TRP A 2 -9.88 -6.51 13.27
N TRP A 3 -11.08 -7.05 13.37
CA TRP A 3 -12.31 -6.28 13.23
C TRP A 3 -13.37 -6.78 14.20
N ASN A 4 -14.22 -5.84 14.62
CA ASN A 4 -15.35 -6.10 15.48
C ASN A 4 -16.52 -6.72 14.73
N VAL A 5 -17.46 -7.26 15.50
CA VAL A 5 -18.80 -7.50 14.96
C VAL A 5 -19.40 -6.22 14.39
N LYS A 6 -20.07 -6.33 13.24
CA LYS A 6 -20.57 -5.16 12.50
C LYS A 6 -21.73 -4.45 13.21
N HIS A 7 -22.61 -5.20 13.89
CA HIS A 7 -23.83 -4.63 14.45
C HIS A 7 -23.58 -3.95 15.80
N PRO A 8 -23.91 -2.65 15.97
CA PRO A 8 -23.66 -1.91 17.21
C PRO A 8 -24.25 -2.57 18.46
N ALA A 9 -25.47 -3.13 18.37
CA ALA A 9 -26.09 -3.83 19.51
C ALA A 9 -25.27 -5.06 19.95
N ALA A 10 -24.79 -5.87 19.01
CA ALA A 10 -23.99 -7.06 19.30
C ALA A 10 -22.57 -6.71 19.79
N TYR A 11 -22.06 -5.54 19.41
CA TYR A 11 -20.83 -4.98 19.97
C TYR A 11 -21.07 -4.58 21.44
N ALA A 12 -22.10 -3.79 21.70
CA ALA A 12 -22.42 -3.29 23.04
C ALA A 12 -22.69 -4.44 24.01
N GLU A 13 -23.44 -5.47 23.59
CA GLU A 13 -23.71 -6.64 24.42
C GLU A 13 -22.42 -7.37 24.83
N ARG A 14 -21.48 -7.58 23.90
CA ARG A 14 -20.18 -8.21 24.21
C ARG A 14 -19.38 -7.38 25.20
N MET A 15 -19.34 -6.07 25.01
CA MET A 15 -18.64 -5.14 25.91
C MET A 15 -19.24 -5.18 27.32
N HIS A 16 -20.56 -5.10 27.47
CA HIS A 16 -21.24 -5.18 28.77
C HIS A 16 -21.01 -6.53 29.46
N ALA A 17 -20.85 -7.60 28.68
CA ALA A 17 -20.55 -8.93 29.19
C ALA A 17 -19.05 -9.19 29.43
N GLY A 18 -18.17 -8.18 29.28
CA GLY A 18 -16.72 -8.34 29.43
C GLY A 18 -16.06 -9.24 28.38
N ARG A 19 -16.74 -9.50 27.26
CA ARG A 19 -16.23 -10.33 26.15
C ARG A 19 -15.61 -9.44 25.08
N SER A 20 -14.57 -9.95 24.42
CA SER A 20 -13.98 -9.26 23.27
C SER A 20 -15.02 -9.08 22.16
N PRO A 21 -15.17 -7.87 21.59
CA PRO A 21 -16.05 -7.62 20.45
C PRO A 21 -15.46 -8.09 19.11
N ALA A 22 -14.22 -8.59 19.09
CA ALA A 22 -13.55 -9.05 17.89
C ALA A 22 -14.34 -10.20 17.23
N ALA A 23 -14.71 -10.01 15.97
CA ALA A 23 -15.36 -11.01 15.13
C ALA A 23 -14.34 -11.85 14.34
N GLY A 24 -13.16 -11.29 14.09
CA GLY A 24 -12.12 -11.95 13.33
C GLY A 24 -10.80 -11.20 13.42
N ARG A 25 -9.75 -11.91 13.03
CA ARG A 25 -8.39 -11.40 12.93
C ARG A 25 -7.68 -12.00 11.73
N GLU A 26 -6.72 -11.26 11.23
CA GLU A 26 -5.86 -11.62 10.13
C GLU A 26 -4.42 -11.34 10.53
N THR A 27 -3.53 -12.30 10.32
CA THR A 27 -2.09 -12.09 10.43
C THR A 27 -1.55 -12.07 9.00
N LEU A 28 -0.94 -10.97 8.61
CA LEU A 28 -0.36 -10.83 7.28
C LEU A 28 1.00 -11.52 7.25
N ASP A 29 1.24 -12.33 6.22
CA ASP A 29 2.59 -12.81 5.91
C ASP A 29 3.44 -11.68 5.29
N ASP A 30 4.74 -11.95 5.16
CA ASP A 30 5.71 -10.95 4.70
C ASP A 30 5.45 -10.52 3.25
N GLU A 31 4.95 -11.42 2.40
CA GLU A 31 4.61 -11.10 1.02
C GLU A 31 3.43 -10.13 0.94
N THR A 32 2.35 -10.39 1.68
CA THR A 32 1.18 -9.52 1.75
C THR A 32 1.57 -8.15 2.32
N ARG A 33 2.43 -8.11 3.34
CA ARG A 33 2.96 -6.85 3.89
C ARG A 33 3.77 -6.07 2.86
N ARG A 34 4.58 -6.75 2.03
CA ARG A 34 5.35 -6.11 0.94
C ARG A 34 4.41 -5.49 -0.09
N VAL A 35 3.42 -6.25 -0.56
CA VAL A 35 2.43 -5.77 -1.53
C VAL A 35 1.70 -4.54 -1.00
N GLU A 36 1.22 -4.61 0.25
CA GLU A 36 0.54 -3.49 0.89
C GLU A 36 1.44 -2.27 1.08
N ARG A 37 2.70 -2.48 1.43
CA ARG A 37 3.69 -1.40 1.56
C ARG A 37 3.83 -0.63 0.25
N VAL A 38 3.97 -1.33 -0.88
CA VAL A 38 4.03 -0.70 -2.21
C VAL A 38 2.72 0.01 -2.56
N MET A 39 1.57 -0.65 -2.34
CA MET A 39 0.24 -0.10 -2.63
C MET A 39 -0.05 1.20 -1.87
N LEU A 40 0.28 1.23 -0.58
CA LEU A 40 -0.07 2.35 0.29
C LEU A 40 0.96 3.49 0.21
N ALA A 41 2.25 3.18 0.22
CA ALA A 41 3.30 4.21 0.22
C ALA A 41 3.35 5.01 -1.09
N THR A 42 3.03 4.38 -2.23
CA THR A 42 2.93 5.08 -3.52
C THR A 42 1.78 6.10 -3.58
N ARG A 43 0.77 5.96 -2.70
CA ARG A 43 -0.42 6.83 -2.68
C ARG A 43 -0.30 8.04 -1.77
N ILE A 44 0.68 8.07 -0.88
CA ILE A 44 0.96 9.23 -0.02
C ILE A 44 1.97 10.17 -0.68
N ARG A 45 2.14 11.37 -0.12
CA ARG A 45 3.02 12.40 -0.71
C ARG A 45 4.50 12.00 -0.63
N GLU A 46 4.87 11.30 0.44
CA GLU A 46 6.24 10.88 0.75
C GLU A 46 6.78 9.84 -0.22
N GLY A 47 5.88 9.08 -0.87
CA GLY A 47 6.22 8.01 -1.80
C GLY A 47 6.84 6.78 -1.14
N LEU A 48 7.38 5.90 -1.98
CA LEU A 48 8.03 4.65 -1.60
C LEU A 48 9.54 4.74 -1.85
N PRO A 49 10.42 4.42 -0.88
CA PRO A 49 11.84 4.28 -1.14
C PRO A 49 12.12 3.18 -2.17
N THR A 50 12.95 3.45 -3.18
CA THR A 50 13.28 2.46 -4.22
C THR A 50 14.04 1.25 -3.66
N SER A 51 14.67 1.39 -2.49
CA SER A 51 15.30 0.29 -1.75
C SER A 51 14.32 -0.76 -1.24
N GLU A 52 13.03 -0.41 -1.08
CA GLU A 52 11.98 -1.35 -0.65
C GLU A 52 11.40 -2.18 -1.81
N LEU A 53 11.74 -1.84 -3.06
CA LEU A 53 11.34 -2.60 -4.24
C LEU A 53 12.21 -3.83 -4.46
N SER A 54 11.64 -4.85 -5.10
CA SER A 54 12.43 -5.97 -5.64
C SER A 54 13.39 -5.45 -6.75
N PRO A 55 14.43 -6.23 -7.11
CA PRO A 55 15.25 -5.90 -8.27
C PRO A 55 14.43 -5.67 -9.54
N GLN A 56 13.41 -6.50 -9.81
CA GLN A 56 12.51 -6.29 -10.95
C GLN A 56 11.72 -4.99 -10.83
N GLY A 57 11.09 -4.73 -9.68
CA GLY A 57 10.33 -3.50 -9.45
C GLY A 57 11.17 -2.23 -9.62
N ARG A 58 12.47 -2.27 -9.26
CA ARG A 58 13.40 -1.15 -9.50
C ARG A 58 13.64 -0.91 -10.99
N THR A 59 13.70 -1.94 -11.81
CA THR A 59 13.87 -1.79 -13.27
C THR A 59 12.65 -1.17 -13.94
N ALA A 60 11.43 -1.39 -13.41
CA ALA A 60 10.21 -0.77 -13.92
C ALA A 60 10.13 0.74 -13.67
N VAL A 61 10.94 1.30 -12.76
CA VAL A 61 10.89 2.74 -12.43
C VAL A 61 11.24 3.61 -13.65
N SER A 62 12.18 3.18 -14.49
CA SER A 62 12.60 3.97 -15.66
C SER A 62 11.49 4.09 -16.71
N SER A 63 10.72 3.02 -16.97
CA SER A 63 9.58 3.08 -17.89
C SER A 63 8.47 3.95 -17.32
N LEU A 64 8.19 3.84 -16.02
CA LEU A 64 7.17 4.67 -15.37
C LEU A 64 7.53 6.17 -15.34
N ILE A 65 8.83 6.50 -15.34
CA ILE A 65 9.30 7.88 -15.55
C ILE A 65 9.06 8.30 -17.00
N ALA A 66 9.40 7.45 -17.97
CA ALA A 66 9.21 7.73 -19.39
C ALA A 66 7.73 7.94 -19.75
N ASP A 67 6.83 7.23 -19.05
CA ASP A 67 5.37 7.38 -19.17
C ASP A 67 4.81 8.58 -18.36
N GLU A 68 5.67 9.39 -17.74
CA GLU A 68 5.31 10.54 -16.89
C GLU A 68 4.43 10.19 -15.67
N LEU A 69 4.45 8.92 -15.23
CA LEU A 69 3.67 8.43 -14.09
C LEU A 69 4.43 8.59 -12.77
N VAL A 70 5.76 8.58 -12.82
CA VAL A 70 6.64 8.77 -11.66
C VAL A 70 7.46 10.04 -11.83
N ASP A 71 7.55 10.82 -10.75
CA ASP A 71 8.37 12.02 -10.67
C ASP A 71 9.86 11.67 -10.81
N ALA A 72 10.48 12.10 -11.92
CA ALA A 72 11.86 11.74 -12.24
C ALA A 72 12.88 12.25 -11.20
N PRO A 73 12.82 13.52 -10.75
CA PRO A 73 13.74 14.01 -9.72
C PRO A 73 13.67 13.19 -8.42
N ALA A 74 12.46 12.87 -7.93
CA ALA A 74 12.28 12.05 -6.74
C ALA A 74 12.81 10.62 -6.95
N ALA A 75 12.57 10.02 -8.11
CA ALA A 75 13.04 8.67 -8.42
C ALA A 75 14.57 8.58 -8.47
N LEU A 76 15.23 9.58 -9.07
CA LEU A 76 16.68 9.70 -9.08
C LEU A 76 17.24 9.95 -7.67
N ALA A 77 16.48 10.62 -6.81
CA ALA A 77 16.77 10.76 -5.38
C ALA A 77 16.39 9.52 -4.53
N GLY A 78 15.98 8.42 -5.16
CA GLY A 78 15.72 7.14 -4.49
C GLY A 78 14.28 6.96 -3.99
N ARG A 79 13.30 7.70 -4.52
CA ARG A 79 11.88 7.58 -4.13
C ARG A 79 10.92 7.52 -5.31
N VAL A 80 10.03 6.55 -5.29
CA VAL A 80 8.87 6.52 -6.19
C VAL A 80 7.80 7.45 -5.64
N VAL A 81 7.64 8.61 -6.26
CA VAL A 81 6.56 9.55 -6.02
C VAL A 81 5.74 9.66 -7.30
N LEU A 82 4.42 9.50 -7.20
CA LEU A 82 3.56 9.63 -8.38
C LEU A 82 3.37 11.10 -8.77
N THR A 83 3.44 11.37 -10.07
CA THR A 83 3.02 12.64 -10.66
C THR A 83 1.50 12.81 -10.51
N LEU A 84 0.95 13.98 -10.90
CA LEU A 84 -0.50 14.17 -10.92
C LEU A 84 -1.18 13.14 -11.86
N HIS A 85 -0.59 12.89 -13.04
CA HIS A 85 -1.10 11.89 -13.97
C HIS A 85 -0.96 10.47 -13.42
N GLY A 86 0.20 10.14 -12.83
CA GLY A 86 0.46 8.86 -12.19
C GLY A 86 -0.55 8.50 -11.10
N ARG A 87 -1.07 9.48 -10.35
CA ARG A 87 -2.11 9.25 -9.33
C ARG A 87 -3.43 8.74 -9.91
N LEU A 88 -3.75 9.10 -11.16
CA LEU A 88 -4.94 8.58 -11.86
C LEU A 88 -4.75 7.11 -12.27
N LEU A 89 -3.51 6.66 -12.42
CA LEU A 89 -3.13 5.31 -12.86
C LEU A 89 -2.39 4.51 -11.78
N ALA A 90 -2.62 4.85 -10.51
CA ALA A 90 -1.85 4.30 -9.38
C ALA A 90 -1.87 2.75 -9.33
N ASP A 91 -2.97 2.10 -9.70
CA ASP A 91 -3.05 0.64 -9.76
C ASP A 91 -2.18 0.02 -10.85
N ALA A 92 -2.07 0.68 -12.01
CA ALA A 92 -1.18 0.25 -13.09
C ALA A 92 0.29 0.40 -12.67
N VAL A 93 0.63 1.54 -12.03
CA VAL A 93 1.98 1.77 -11.48
C VAL A 93 2.34 0.70 -10.44
N VAL A 94 1.46 0.43 -9.48
CA VAL A 94 1.69 -0.60 -8.46
C VAL A 94 1.91 -1.97 -9.10
N ARG A 95 1.09 -2.34 -10.09
CA ARG A 95 1.26 -3.62 -10.81
C ARG A 95 2.64 -3.71 -11.45
N ALA A 96 3.10 -2.65 -12.11
CA ALA A 96 4.43 -2.61 -12.71
C ALA A 96 5.56 -2.74 -11.67
N LEU A 97 5.41 -2.11 -10.50
CA LEU A 97 6.40 -2.17 -9.41
C LEU A 97 6.46 -3.52 -8.68
N LEU A 98 5.37 -4.31 -8.73
CA LEU A 98 5.27 -5.62 -8.09
C LEU A 98 5.61 -6.80 -9.02
N SER A 99 5.67 -6.56 -10.33
CA SER A 99 5.98 -7.57 -11.36
C SER A 99 7.47 -7.91 -11.43
#